data_AF-A0A820FLQ3-F1
#
_entry.id   AF-A0A820FLQ3-F1
#
_cell.length_a   1.000
_cell.length_b   1.000
_cell.length_c   1.000
_cell.angle_alpha   90.00
_cell.angle_beta   90.00
_cell.angle_gamma   90.00
#
_symmetry.space_group_name_H-M   'P 1'
#
loop_
_entity.id
_entity.type
_entity.pdbx_description
1 polymer ?
#
loop_
_entity_poly.entity_id
_entity_poly.type
_entity_poly.pdbx_seq_one_letter_code
_entity_poly.pdbx_strand_id
1 'polypeptide(L)'
;MICDSKRVAYARFQPEDLFFNLCKGEKGLYNGRVQTIFLKTPRSTDKPQNSSINAKVQIYLWLGIEEYEPLIFTYLPAGFDMPPLPLHPQSKFIRYNG
;
A
#
# COMPACT_ATOMS: atom_id res chain seq x y z
N MET A 1 -9.47 14.31 1.94
CA MET A 1 -8.16 14.72 2.45
C MET A 1 -7.81 16.06 1.83
N ILE A 2 -7.23 16.97 2.60
CA ILE A 2 -6.73 18.26 2.10
C ILE A 2 -5.21 18.23 2.28
N CYS A 3 -4.48 18.55 1.23
CA CYS A 3 -3.03 18.67 1.24
C CYS A 3 -2.69 20.01 0.61
N ASP A 4 -1.91 20.83 1.31
CA ASP A 4 -1.52 22.16 0.85
C ASP A 4 -2.70 23.01 0.32
N SER A 5 -3.76 23.11 1.15
CA SER A 5 -5.01 23.82 0.82
C SER A 5 -5.78 23.30 -0.41
N LYS A 6 -5.37 22.17 -1.02
CA LYS A 6 -6.04 21.54 -2.16
C LYS A 6 -6.72 20.24 -1.77
N ARG A 7 -7.92 20.00 -2.32
CA ARG A 7 -8.58 18.69 -2.20
C ARG A 7 -7.80 17.67 -3.03
N VAL A 8 -7.47 16.53 -2.43
CA VAL A 8 -6.79 15.43 -3.11
C VAL A 8 -7.67 14.18 -3.12
N ALA A 9 -7.58 13.42 -4.20
CA ALA A 9 -8.16 12.08 -4.26
C ALA A 9 -7.42 11.17 -3.28
N TYR A 10 -8.14 10.30 -2.58
CA TYR A 10 -7.55 9.38 -1.61
C TYR A 10 -8.36 8.09 -1.55
N ALA A 11 -7.69 7.00 -1.20
CA ALA A 11 -8.29 5.72 -0.81
C ALA A 11 -7.82 5.39 0.61
N ARG A 12 -8.61 4.62 1.36
CA ARG A 12 -8.26 4.20 2.73
C ARG A 12 -8.25 2.68 2.81
N PHE A 13 -7.28 2.16 3.53
CA PHE A 13 -7.19 0.76 3.94
C PHE A 13 -7.11 0.70 5.46
N GLN A 14 -7.67 -0.34 6.04
CA GLN A 14 -7.46 -0.64 7.45
C GLN A 14 -6.06 -1.25 7.62
N PRO A 15 -5.28 -0.88 8.65
CA PRO A 15 -3.96 -1.47 8.89
C PRO A 15 -3.99 -3.00 8.98
N GLU A 16 -5.06 -3.56 9.56
CA GLU A 16 -5.29 -4.99 9.73
C GLU A 16 -5.35 -5.72 8.38
N ASP A 17 -5.89 -5.07 7.34
CA ASP A 17 -5.95 -5.64 6.00
C ASP A 17 -4.57 -5.71 5.32
N LEU A 18 -3.59 -4.95 5.81
CA LEU A 18 -2.24 -4.89 5.26
C LEU A 18 -1.24 -5.69 6.08
N PHE A 19 -1.61 -6.17 7.25
CA PHE A 19 -0.70 -6.84 8.18
C PHE A 19 -0.18 -8.18 7.62
N PHE A 20 1.12 -8.42 7.73
CA PHE A 20 1.77 -9.65 7.33
C PHE A 20 1.75 -10.64 8.48
N ASN A 21 1.39 -11.89 8.17
CA ASN A 21 1.56 -13.02 9.06
C ASN A 21 1.86 -14.28 8.23
N LEU A 22 2.63 -15.20 8.79
CA LEU A 22 2.89 -16.52 8.22
C LEU A 22 1.62 -17.38 8.23
N CYS A 23 0.77 -17.23 9.25
CA CYS A 23 -0.52 -17.88 9.31
C CYS A 23 -1.49 -17.20 8.34
N LYS A 24 -1.91 -17.92 7.29
CA LYS A 24 -2.81 -17.39 6.26
C LYS A 24 -4.13 -16.85 6.82
N GLY A 25 -4.64 -17.41 7.91
CA GLY A 25 -5.89 -16.96 8.55
C GLY A 25 -5.76 -15.64 9.32
N GLU A 26 -4.53 -15.25 9.64
CA GLU A 26 -4.21 -14.04 10.41
C GLU A 26 -3.50 -12.99 9.53
N LYS A 27 -3.29 -13.31 8.26
CA LYS A 27 -2.72 -12.40 7.27
C LYS A 27 -3.81 -11.44 6.79
N GLY A 28 -3.47 -10.16 6.74
CA GLY A 28 -4.33 -9.12 6.19
C GLY A 28 -4.80 -9.45 4.77
N LEU A 29 -6.06 -9.15 4.48
CA LEU A 29 -6.74 -9.49 3.23
C LEU A 29 -5.99 -9.02 1.98
N TYR A 30 -5.35 -7.86 2.04
CA TYR A 30 -4.66 -7.21 0.93
C TYR A 30 -3.13 -7.30 1.03
N ASN A 31 -2.57 -7.87 2.10
CA ASN A 31 -1.12 -7.98 2.26
C ASN A 31 -0.49 -8.81 1.12
N GLY A 32 0.51 -8.21 0.47
CA GLY A 32 1.26 -8.86 -0.58
C GLY A 32 0.43 -9.10 -1.84
N ARG A 33 -0.55 -8.22 -2.12
CA ARG A 33 -1.39 -8.29 -3.32
C ARG A 33 -1.42 -6.93 -4.01
N VAL A 34 -1.46 -6.95 -5.34
CA VAL A 34 -1.67 -5.74 -6.13
C VAL A 34 -3.14 -5.34 -6.06
N GLN A 35 -3.40 -4.17 -5.50
CA GLN A 35 -4.72 -3.54 -5.49
C GLN A 35 -4.85 -2.54 -6.64
N THR A 36 -6.00 -2.56 -7.31
CA THR A 36 -6.32 -1.55 -8.33
C THR A 36 -7.26 -0.51 -7.72
N ILE A 37 -6.82 0.75 -7.72
CA ILE A 37 -7.56 1.88 -7.18
C ILE A 37 -7.89 2.84 -8.33
N PHE A 38 -9.15 3.21 -8.43
CA PHE A 38 -9.61 4.23 -9.37
C PHE A 38 -9.76 5.55 -8.64
N LEU A 39 -8.91 6.51 -8.96
CA LEU A 39 -8.95 7.83 -8.35
C LEU A 39 -10.04 8.67 -9.02
N LYS A 40 -10.94 9.19 -8.19
CA LYS A 40 -11.97 10.14 -8.61
C LYS A 40 -11.44 11.56 -8.42
N THR A 41 -11.63 12.42 -9.41
CA THR A 41 -11.24 13.83 -9.26
C THR A 41 -12.05 14.46 -8.13
N PRO A 42 -11.40 15.20 -7.22
CA PRO A 42 -12.10 15.96 -6.21
C PRO A 42 -13.01 16.97 -6.92
N ARG A 43 -14.32 16.86 -6.71
CA ARG A 43 -15.36 17.66 -7.36
C ARG A 43 -14.98 19.15 -7.36
N SER A 44 -14.79 19.72 -8.55
CA SER A 44 -14.88 21.17 -8.77
C SER A 44 -16.36 21.52 -8.71
N THR A 45 -16.69 22.60 -8.00
CA THR A 45 -18.08 23.10 -7.87
C THR A 45 -18.68 23.53 -9.21
N ASP A 46 -17.84 23.74 -10.23
CA ASP A 46 -18.20 24.52 -11.42
C ASP A 46 -18.45 23.65 -12.67
N LYS A 47 -18.40 22.32 -12.58
CA LYS A 47 -18.58 21.42 -13.74
C LYS A 47 -19.68 20.38 -13.54
N PRO A 48 -20.47 20.08 -14.61
CA PRO A 48 -21.56 19.11 -14.56
C PRO A 48 -21.06 17.68 -14.32
N GLN A 49 -21.98 16.84 -13.84
CA GLN A 49 -21.76 15.52 -13.25
C GLN A 49 -21.46 14.44 -14.31
N ASN A 50 -20.37 14.55 -15.07
CA ASN A 50 -19.84 13.44 -15.87
C ASN A 50 -18.53 12.95 -15.24
N SER A 51 -18.67 11.96 -14.36
CA SER A 51 -17.59 11.40 -13.54
C SER A 51 -16.56 10.64 -14.39
N SER A 52 -15.62 11.36 -15.01
CA SER A 52 -14.47 10.73 -15.66
C SER A 52 -13.55 10.13 -14.60
N ILE A 53 -13.27 8.82 -14.71
CA ILE A 53 -12.19 8.17 -13.96
C ILE A 53 -10.89 8.68 -14.59
N ASN A 54 -10.14 9.49 -13.87
CA ASN A 54 -8.97 10.17 -14.44
C ASN A 54 -7.66 9.40 -14.23
N ALA A 55 -7.62 8.44 -13.29
CA ALA A 55 -6.46 7.58 -13.09
C ALA A 55 -6.84 6.21 -12.54
N LYS A 56 -6.20 5.17 -13.11
CA LYS A 56 -6.12 3.81 -12.58
C LYS A 56 -4.74 3.65 -11.96
N VAL A 57 -4.68 3.36 -10.67
CA VAL A 57 -3.43 3.12 -9.95
C VAL A 57 -3.39 1.65 -9.53
N GLN A 58 -2.27 0.97 -9.78
CA GLN A 58 -2.01 -0.35 -9.23
C GLN A 58 -0.95 -0.21 -8.15
N ILE A 59 -1.26 -0.69 -6.95
CA ILE A 59 -0.39 -0.54 -5.77
C ILE A 59 -0.20 -1.91 -5.14
N TYR A 60 1.05 -2.26 -4.85
CA TYR A 60 1.39 -3.39 -4.00
C TYR A 60 1.67 -2.88 -2.59
N LEU A 61 0.97 -3.42 -1.59
CA LEU A 61 1.13 -3.01 -0.19
C LEU A 61 1.50 -4.22 0.67
N TRP A 62 2.45 -3.99 1.57
CA TRP A 62 2.90 -4.97 2.56
C TRP A 62 3.27 -4.23 3.84
N LEU A 63 2.76 -4.70 4.98
CA LEU A 63 3.07 -4.17 6.31
C LEU A 63 3.44 -5.36 7.20
N GLY A 64 4.65 -5.37 7.76
CA GLY A 64 5.12 -6.45 8.62
C GLY A 64 6.37 -6.02 9.38
N ILE A 65 6.86 -6.92 10.23
CA ILE A 65 8.09 -6.70 11.00
C ILE A 65 9.32 -6.98 10.13
N GLU A 66 10.46 -6.40 10.53
CA GLU A 66 11.72 -6.41 9.79
C GLU A 66 12.24 -7.84 9.55
N GLU A 67 12.01 -8.77 10.47
CA GLU A 67 12.39 -10.18 10.34
C GLU A 67 11.78 -10.86 9.10
N TYR A 68 10.67 -10.34 8.58
CA TYR A 68 9.99 -10.85 7.39
C TYR A 68 10.26 -10.04 6.12
N GLU A 69 11.22 -9.11 6.14
CA GLU A 69 11.63 -8.33 4.96
C GLU A 69 11.94 -9.19 3.72
N PRO A 70 12.62 -10.36 3.83
CA PRO A 70 12.83 -11.24 2.68
C PRO A 70 11.55 -11.71 1.98
N LEU A 71 10.40 -11.63 2.66
CA LEU A 71 9.10 -12.08 2.17
C LEU A 71 8.26 -10.96 1.54
N ILE A 72 8.75 -9.71 1.53
CA ILE A 72 7.99 -8.54 1.05
C ILE A 72 7.49 -8.74 -0.37
N PHE A 73 8.33 -9.26 -1.28
CA PHE A 73 8.00 -9.37 -2.71
C PHE A 73 7.66 -10.80 -3.18
N THR A 74 7.54 -11.78 -2.27
CA THR A 74 7.25 -13.18 -2.63
C THR A 74 6.00 -13.35 -3.49
N TYR A 75 5.02 -12.46 -3.32
CA TYR A 75 3.73 -12.50 -4.02
C TYR A 75 3.58 -11.40 -5.08
N LEU A 76 4.67 -10.70 -5.41
CA LEU A 76 4.64 -9.67 -6.45
C LEU A 76 4.44 -10.36 -7.81
N PRO A 77 3.48 -9.91 -8.65
CA PRO A 77 3.30 -10.48 -9.98
C PRO A 77 4.55 -10.34 -10.85
N ALA A 78 4.70 -11.20 -11.84
CA ALA A 78 5.77 -11.08 -12.82
C ALA A 78 5.67 -9.75 -13.60
N GLY A 79 6.82 -9.21 -14.01
CA GLY A 79 6.91 -7.97 -14.79
C GLY A 79 7.02 -6.69 -13.96
N PHE A 80 7.17 -6.80 -12.64
CA PHE A 80 7.55 -5.68 -11.77
C PHE A 80 9.02 -5.79 -11.38
N ASP A 81 9.74 -4.68 -11.42
CA ASP A 81 11.11 -4.60 -10.93
C ASP A 81 11.11 -4.53 -9.40
N MET A 82 12.01 -5.29 -8.78
CA MET A 82 12.19 -5.30 -7.34
C MET A 82 13.47 -4.55 -6.97
N PRO A 83 13.44 -3.63 -5.99
CA PRO A 83 14.67 -3.12 -5.42
C PRO A 83 15.44 -4.26 -4.73
N PRO A 84 16.78 -4.17 -4.64
CA PRO A 84 17.56 -5.12 -3.88
C PRO A 84 17.15 -5.10 -2.40
N LEU A 85 17.12 -6.28 -1.78
CA LEU A 85 16.95 -6.44 -0.35
C LEU A 85 18.32 -6.53 0.35
N PRO A 86 18.45 -6.07 1.61
CA PRO A 86 17.42 -5.41 2.44
C PRO A 86 17.11 -3.98 1.96
N LEU A 87 15.85 -3.56 2.05
CA LEU A 87 15.37 -2.21 1.77
C LEU A 87 16.01 -1.17 2.69
N HIS A 88 16.32 -1.55 3.93
CA HIS A 88 17.02 -0.68 4.88
C HIS A 88 18.42 -1.23 5.21
N PRO A 89 19.51 -0.48 4.92
CA PRO A 89 20.89 -0.93 5.17
C PRO A 89 21.26 -1.11 6.65
N GLN A 90 20.41 -0.66 7.59
CA GLN A 90 20.69 -0.63 9.03
C GLN A 90 19.49 -1.13 9.83
N SER A 91 19.23 -2.43 9.81
CA SER A 91 18.42 -3.10 10.83
C SER A 91 19.22 -3.18 12.14
N LYS A 92 19.50 -2.03 12.77
CA LYS A 92 20.06 -2.02 14.13
C LYS A 92 18.96 -2.54 15.04
N PHE A 93 19.05 -3.83 15.40
CA PHE A 93 18.25 -4.54 16.41
C PHE A 93 17.65 -3.59 17.45
N ILE A 94 16.44 -3.09 17.21
CA ILE A 94 15.62 -2.54 18.29
C ILE A 94 15.12 -3.77 19.02
N ARG A 95 15.94 -4.27 19.94
CA ARG A 95 15.48 -5.23 20.95
C ARG A 95 14.41 -4.48 21.73
N TYR A 96 13.14 -4.81 21.48
CA TYR A 96 12.09 -4.57 22.45
C TYR A 96 12.46 -5.43 23.66
N ASN A 97 13.16 -4.83 24.63
CA ASN A 97 13.31 -5.42 25.94
C ASN A 97 11.89 -5.51 26.53
N GLY A 98 11.45 -6.75 26.76
CA GLY A 98 10.22 -7.04 27.51
C GLY A 98 10.34 -6.70 28.98
#